data_AF-A0A6G3UMY6-F1
#
_entry.id   AF-A0A6G3UMY6-F1
#
_cell.length_a   1.000
_cell.length_b   1.000
_cell.length_c   1.000
_cell.angle_alpha   90.00
_cell.angle_beta   90.00
_cell.angle_gamma   90.00
#
_symmetry.space_group_name_H-M   'P 1'
#
loop_
_entity.id
_entity.type
_entity.pdbx_description
1 polymer ?
#
loop_
_entity_poly.entity_id
_entity_poly.type
_entity_poly.pdbx_seq_one_letter_code
_entity_poly.pdbx_strand_id
1 'polypeptide(L)'
;VAPAVHLGRTDRRALAAPPHAELLRTASVPVVFRAPAADLGVLAEVLAGSADDRRIAVPDGDADLGHGVSWLPLPEAVTAVGGEEERVFVLAPPERGAWNVDLRPLLPLLVEQGVTARTLSTVLRPFGISRRDLYDALGDARGPQNKGREKE
;
A
#
# COMPACT_ATOMS: atom_id res chain seq x y z
N VAL A 1 3.43 11.12 -12.47
CA VAL A 1 3.01 11.31 -11.06
C VAL A 1 3.29 10.01 -10.33
N ALA A 2 3.93 10.04 -9.15
CA ALA A 2 4.26 8.84 -8.40
C ALA A 2 2.95 8.12 -7.99
N PRO A 3 2.77 6.82 -8.26
CA PRO A 3 1.47 6.19 -8.05
C PRO A 3 1.15 5.92 -6.57
N ALA A 4 2.13 6.08 -5.66
CA ALA A 4 2.00 5.97 -4.22
C ALA A 4 3.15 6.72 -3.53
N VAL A 5 2.98 7.02 -2.25
CA VAL A 5 4.06 7.53 -1.39
C VAL A 5 4.58 6.39 -0.51
N HIS A 6 5.89 6.19 -0.50
CA HIS A 6 6.56 5.18 0.32
C HIS A 6 7.32 5.86 1.45
N LEU A 7 6.91 5.61 2.70
CA LEU A 7 7.58 6.15 3.88
C LEU A 7 8.62 5.19 4.48
N GLY A 8 8.62 3.93 4.05
CA GLY A 8 9.50 2.91 4.61
C GLY A 8 9.08 2.55 6.03
N ARG A 9 10.05 2.34 6.92
CA ARG A 9 9.82 2.08 8.35
C ARG A 9 9.48 3.40 9.06
N THR A 10 8.31 3.46 9.67
CA THR A 10 7.78 4.67 10.29
C THR A 10 7.37 4.34 11.72
N ASP A 11 8.03 4.99 12.69
CA ASP A 11 7.67 4.86 14.10
C ASP A 11 6.59 5.88 14.52
N ARG A 12 6.08 5.71 15.74
CA ARG A 12 5.15 6.63 16.39
C ARG A 12 5.51 8.11 16.23
N ARG A 13 6.78 8.48 16.42
CA ARG A 13 7.22 9.89 16.38
C ARG A 13 7.23 10.42 14.95
N ALA A 14 7.65 9.59 14.00
CA ALA A 14 7.64 9.92 12.59
C ALA A 14 6.21 10.10 12.07
N LEU A 15 5.26 9.25 12.46
CA LEU A 15 3.83 9.41 12.11
C LEU A 15 3.26 10.75 12.60
N ALA A 16 3.60 11.15 13.83
CA ALA A 16 3.11 12.39 14.43
C ALA A 16 3.88 13.64 13.97
N ALA A 17 5.02 13.49 13.31
CA ALA A 17 5.86 14.62 12.91
C ALA A 17 5.12 15.49 11.87
N PRO A 18 5.14 16.83 11.99
CA PRO A 18 4.33 17.71 11.15
C PRO A 18 4.44 17.47 9.62
N PRO A 19 5.64 17.24 9.04
CA PRO A 19 5.76 16.97 7.61
C PRO A 19 5.09 15.65 7.18
N HIS A 20 5.19 14.62 8.01
CA HIS A 20 4.58 13.31 7.73
C HIS A 20 3.08 13.34 7.99
N ALA A 21 2.65 13.97 9.08
CA ALA A 21 1.25 14.14 9.42
C ALA A 21 0.49 14.89 8.32
N GLU A 22 1.07 15.96 7.78
CA GLU A 22 0.46 16.72 6.68
C GLU A 22 0.37 15.90 5.40
N LEU A 23 1.44 15.18 5.04
CA LEU A 23 1.43 14.25 3.92
C LEU A 23 0.38 13.15 4.10
N LEU A 24 0.27 12.56 5.29
CA LEU A 24 -0.71 11.53 5.62
C LEU A 24 -2.15 12.05 5.56
N ARG A 25 -2.41 13.34 5.77
CA ARG A 25 -3.74 13.92 5.59
C ARG A 25 -4.06 14.19 4.12
N THR A 26 -3.09 14.75 3.39
CA THR A 26 -3.34 15.36 2.07
C THR A 26 -2.95 14.49 0.87
N ALA A 27 -2.24 13.37 1.08
CA ALA A 27 -1.79 12.50 0.00
C ALA A 27 -2.96 12.01 -0.87
N SER A 28 -2.99 12.47 -2.12
CA SER A 28 -3.97 12.09 -3.15
C SER A 28 -3.72 10.71 -3.75
N VAL A 29 -2.66 10.03 -3.33
CA VAL A 29 -2.28 8.67 -3.71
C VAL A 29 -2.13 7.80 -2.46
N PRO A 30 -2.18 6.46 -2.59
CA PRO A 30 -1.97 5.59 -1.44
C PRO A 30 -0.63 5.84 -0.76
N VAL A 31 -0.59 5.72 0.57
CA VAL A 31 0.65 5.80 1.35
C VAL A 31 0.99 4.43 1.90
N VAL A 32 2.21 3.97 1.67
CA VAL A 32 2.72 2.66 2.10
C VAL A 32 3.81 2.88 3.15
N PHE A 33 3.68 2.20 4.28
CA PHE A 33 4.63 2.27 5.39
C PHE A 33 4.65 0.97 6.18
N ARG A 34 5.73 0.75 6.94
CA ARG A 34 5.89 -0.34 7.89
C ARG A 34 5.96 0.24 9.30
N ALA A 35 5.11 -0.24 10.20
CA ALA A 35 5.03 0.22 11.58
C ALA A 35 4.57 -0.91 12.51
N PRO A 36 4.83 -0.83 13.82
CA PRO A 36 4.12 -1.64 14.81
C PRO A 36 2.61 -1.42 14.73
N ALA A 37 1.80 -2.48 14.89
CA ALA A 37 0.34 -2.33 14.89
C ALA A 37 -0.17 -1.41 16.01
N ALA A 38 0.52 -1.39 17.15
CA ALA A 38 0.25 -0.48 18.27
C ALA A 38 0.33 1.02 17.89
N ASP A 39 1.07 1.37 16.83
CA ASP A 39 1.24 2.76 16.39
C ASP A 39 0.09 3.26 15.50
N LEU A 40 -0.83 2.40 15.07
CA LEU A 40 -2.00 2.82 14.27
C LEU A 40 -2.92 3.80 15.02
N GLY A 41 -2.94 3.75 16.36
CA GLY A 41 -3.68 4.73 17.17
C GLY A 41 -3.21 6.17 16.93
N VAL A 42 -1.90 6.36 16.74
CA VAL A 42 -1.34 7.70 16.42
C VAL A 42 -1.71 8.14 15.03
N LEU A 43 -1.75 7.20 14.07
CA LEU A 43 -2.26 7.52 12.75
C LEU A 43 -3.73 7.97 12.83
N ALA A 44 -4.56 7.35 13.66
CA ALA A 44 -5.95 7.75 13.85
C ALA A 44 -6.06 9.17 14.42
N GLU A 45 -5.24 9.50 15.42
CA GLU A 45 -5.14 10.87 15.98
C GLU A 45 -4.71 11.89 14.91
N VAL A 46 -3.75 11.54 14.06
CA VAL A 46 -3.25 12.41 12.98
C VAL A 46 -4.33 12.72 11.95
N LEU A 47 -5.17 11.74 11.60
CA LEU A 47 -6.22 11.89 10.59
C LEU A 47 -7.55 12.42 11.13
N ALA A 48 -7.73 12.43 12.46
CA ALA A 48 -8.97 12.86 13.10
C ALA A 48 -9.39 14.27 12.63
N GLY A 49 -10.66 14.41 12.25
CA GLY A 49 -11.27 15.69 11.84
C GLY A 49 -10.83 16.23 10.47
N SER A 50 -10.01 15.50 9.71
CA SER A 50 -9.54 15.92 8.38
C SER A 50 -9.58 14.83 7.32
N ALA A 51 -9.41 13.56 7.72
CA ALA A 51 -9.38 12.41 6.82
C ALA A 51 -9.78 11.12 7.55
N ASP A 52 -10.77 11.21 8.44
CA ASP A 52 -11.28 10.14 9.31
C ASP A 52 -11.95 8.98 8.56
N ASP A 53 -12.48 9.25 7.36
CA ASP A 53 -13.07 8.23 6.49
C ASP A 53 -12.02 7.37 5.75
N ARG A 54 -10.72 7.66 5.91
CA ARG A 54 -9.67 6.89 5.22
C ARG A 54 -9.66 5.44 5.70
N ARG A 55 -9.58 4.54 4.73
CA ARG A 55 -9.41 3.11 4.97
C ARG A 55 -7.94 2.73 4.94
N ILE A 56 -7.61 1.75 5.76
CA ILE A 56 -6.27 1.17 5.84
C ILE A 56 -6.36 -0.32 5.53
N ALA A 57 -5.41 -0.81 4.74
CA ALA A 57 -5.18 -2.22 4.51
C ALA A 57 -4.47 -2.81 5.72
N VAL A 58 -5.13 -3.78 6.36
CA VAL A 58 -4.61 -4.52 7.50
C VAL A 58 -4.31 -5.96 7.08
N PRO A 59 -3.09 -6.48 7.33
CA PRO A 59 -2.80 -7.89 7.11
C PRO A 59 -3.65 -8.80 8.01
N ASP A 60 -4.26 -9.84 7.43
CA ASP A 60 -5.01 -10.84 8.18
C ASP A 60 -4.04 -11.89 8.75
N GLY A 61 -3.61 -11.70 10.00
CA GLY A 61 -2.86 -12.70 10.78
C GLY A 61 -1.35 -12.79 10.54
N ASP A 62 -0.83 -12.36 9.39
CA ASP A 62 0.60 -12.34 9.07
C ASP A 62 1.22 -10.94 9.10
N ALA A 63 2.54 -10.85 9.28
CA ALA A 63 3.25 -9.56 9.34
C ALA A 63 3.23 -8.80 7.99
N ASP A 64 3.12 -9.53 6.89
CA ASP A 64 3.08 -8.98 5.54
C ASP A 64 1.70 -9.15 4.92
N LEU A 65 1.31 -8.21 4.03
CA LEU A 65 0.04 -8.18 3.29
C LEU A 65 -0.21 -9.42 2.38
N GLY A 66 0.67 -10.43 2.39
CA GLY A 66 0.73 -11.50 1.39
C GLY A 66 -0.25 -12.66 1.54
N HIS A 67 -0.90 -12.82 2.69
CA HIS A 67 -1.72 -14.00 2.99
C HIS A 67 -3.23 -13.69 3.08
N GLY A 68 -3.58 -12.45 3.40
CA GLY A 68 -4.95 -11.92 3.48
C GLY A 68 -4.90 -10.46 3.89
N VAL A 69 -5.82 -9.64 3.37
CA VAL A 69 -5.90 -8.21 3.70
C VAL A 69 -7.35 -7.80 3.82
N SER A 70 -7.67 -7.13 4.92
CA SER A 70 -8.93 -6.47 5.15
C SER A 70 -8.77 -4.95 5.07
N TRP A 71 -9.62 -4.30 4.27
CA TRP A 71 -9.69 -2.84 4.24
C TRP A 71 -10.69 -2.37 5.29
N LEU A 72 -10.18 -1.76 6.34
CA LEU A 72 -10.99 -1.32 7.47
C LEU A 72 -10.97 0.20 7.55
N PRO A 73 -12.06 0.85 7.99
CA PRO A 73 -11.97 2.17 8.59
C PRO A 73 -10.86 2.17 9.63
N LEU A 74 -10.05 3.23 9.69
CA LEU A 74 -8.90 3.27 10.59
C LEU A 74 -9.25 3.01 12.08
N PRO A 75 -10.37 3.50 12.64
CA PRO A 75 -10.77 3.16 14.01
C PRO A 75 -11.02 1.66 14.22
N GLU A 76 -11.60 0.99 13.22
CA GLU A 76 -11.82 -0.46 13.26
C GLU A 76 -10.49 -1.21 13.15
N ALA A 77 -9.56 -0.74 12.32
CA ALA A 77 -8.22 -1.31 12.21
C ALA A 77 -7.45 -1.24 13.54
N VAL A 78 -7.47 -0.10 14.23
CA VAL A 78 -6.85 0.08 15.56
C VAL A 78 -7.39 -0.92 16.58
N THR A 79 -8.66 -1.31 16.44
CA THR A 79 -9.30 -2.28 17.35
C THR A 79 -9.04 -3.73 16.92
N ALA A 80 -8.99 -3.98 15.61
CA ALA A 80 -8.85 -5.32 15.03
C ALA A 80 -7.41 -5.85 15.10
N VAL A 81 -6.42 -4.96 15.07
CA VAL A 81 -5.00 -5.35 15.18
C VAL A 81 -4.30 -4.61 16.29
N GLY A 82 -3.47 -5.35 17.02
CA GLY A 82 -2.62 -4.83 18.08
C GLY A 82 -1.33 -5.62 18.18
N GLY A 83 -0.39 -5.10 18.97
CA GLY A 83 0.91 -5.70 19.20
C GLY A 83 2.07 -4.88 18.63
N GLU A 84 3.26 -5.24 19.08
CA GLU A 84 4.52 -4.56 18.77
C GLU A 84 5.16 -5.06 17.46
N GLU A 85 4.56 -6.08 16.83
CA GLU A 85 5.06 -6.63 15.58
C GLU A 85 4.93 -5.62 14.44
N GLU A 86 6.02 -5.45 13.69
CA GLU A 86 6.03 -4.60 12.51
C GLU A 86 5.25 -5.24 11.38
N ARG A 87 4.32 -4.46 10.81
CA ARG A 87 3.51 -4.87 9.67
C ARG A 87 3.52 -3.81 8.58
N VAL A 88 3.26 -4.25 7.35
CA VAL A 88 3.11 -3.33 6.21
C VAL A 88 1.65 -2.88 6.14
N PHE A 89 1.44 -1.56 6.07
CA PHE A 89 0.13 -0.95 5.94
C PHE A 89 0.03 -0.12 4.66
N VAL A 90 -1.18 -0.05 4.11
CA VAL A 90 -1.50 0.83 2.98
C VAL A 90 -2.67 1.71 3.37
N LEU A 91 -2.46 3.02 3.40
CA LEU A 91 -3.49 4.01 3.66
C LEU A 91 -4.08 4.50 2.33
N ALA A 92 -5.36 4.23 2.08
CA ALA A 92 -6.04 4.61 0.85
C ALA A 92 -6.22 6.13 0.74
N PRO A 93 -6.20 6.77 -0.43
CA PRO A 93 -6.43 8.22 -0.61
C PRO A 93 -7.73 8.71 0.07
N PRO A 94 -7.82 10.00 0.46
CA PRO A 94 -8.99 10.56 1.13
C PRO A 94 -10.26 10.52 0.26
N GLU A 95 -10.15 10.73 -1.05
CA GLU A 95 -11.29 10.66 -1.96
C GLU A 95 -11.49 9.24 -2.51
N ARG A 96 -12.69 8.65 -2.33
CA ARG A 96 -13.04 7.34 -2.94
C ARG A 96 -12.94 7.33 -4.46
N GLY A 97 -13.14 8.48 -5.12
CA GLY A 97 -12.96 8.64 -6.57
C GLY A 97 -11.51 8.45 -7.02
N ALA A 98 -10.54 8.72 -6.13
CA ALA A 98 -9.11 8.51 -6.35
C ALA A 98 -8.66 7.08 -6.06
N TRP A 99 -9.59 6.12 -5.89
CA TRP A 99 -9.23 4.71 -5.77
C TRP A 99 -9.12 4.03 -7.15
N ASN A 100 -9.49 4.72 -8.24
CA ASN A 100 -9.14 4.33 -9.61
C ASN A 100 -7.77 4.90 -10.03
N VAL A 101 -6.73 4.68 -9.22
CA VAL A 101 -5.34 5.06 -9.58
C VAL A 101 -4.68 3.90 -10.30
N ASP A 102 -4.03 4.19 -11.42
CA ASP A 102 -3.22 3.19 -12.11
C ASP A 102 -1.93 2.91 -11.32
N LEU A 103 -1.99 1.88 -10.49
CA LEU A 103 -0.89 1.40 -9.65
C LEU A 103 0.05 0.43 -10.39
N ARG A 104 -0.21 0.12 -11.68
CA ARG A 104 0.66 -0.76 -12.51
C ARG A 104 2.13 -0.31 -12.53
N PRO A 105 2.46 1.00 -12.61
CA PRO A 105 3.85 1.43 -12.63
C PRO A 105 4.63 1.20 -11.32
N LEU A 106 3.96 0.91 -10.20
CA LEU A 106 4.62 0.60 -8.92
C LEU A 106 4.92 -0.88 -8.73
N LEU A 107 4.28 -1.75 -9.51
CA LEU A 107 4.38 -3.20 -9.33
C LEU A 107 5.83 -3.69 -9.33
N PRO A 108 6.72 -3.22 -10.23
CA PRO A 108 8.12 -3.64 -10.22
C PRO A 108 8.85 -3.21 -8.94
N LEU A 109 8.64 -1.97 -8.49
CA LEU A 109 9.28 -1.43 -7.29
C LEU A 109 8.83 -2.17 -6.03
N LEU A 110 7.55 -2.50 -5.93
CA LEU A 110 7.02 -3.26 -4.80
C LEU A 110 7.61 -4.68 -4.77
N VAL A 111 7.78 -5.31 -5.93
CA VAL A 111 8.45 -6.62 -6.04
C VAL A 111 9.94 -6.54 -5.66
N GLU A 112 10.65 -5.49 -6.09
CA GLU A 112 12.05 -5.25 -5.70
C GLU A 112 12.22 -5.05 -4.18
N GLN A 113 11.20 -4.51 -3.51
CA GLN A 113 11.15 -4.41 -2.04
C GLN A 113 10.73 -5.72 -1.36
N GLY A 114 10.60 -6.82 -2.11
CA GLY A 114 10.27 -8.15 -1.59
C GLY A 114 8.77 -8.47 -1.52
N VAL A 115 7.90 -7.59 -2.03
CA VAL A 115 6.43 -7.82 -2.02
C VAL A 115 6.05 -8.76 -3.16
N THR A 116 5.44 -9.90 -2.85
CA THR A 116 5.14 -10.90 -3.89
C THR A 116 4.05 -10.44 -4.88
N ALA A 117 4.11 -10.93 -6.11
CA ALA A 117 3.06 -10.68 -7.13
C ALA A 117 1.65 -11.09 -6.63
N ARG A 118 1.57 -12.16 -5.84
CA ARG A 118 0.32 -12.61 -5.20
C ARG A 118 -0.21 -11.54 -4.23
N THR A 119 0.65 -10.99 -3.38
CA THR A 119 0.35 -9.91 -2.42
C THR A 119 -0.25 -8.70 -3.14
N LEU A 120 0.40 -8.26 -4.20
CA LEU A 120 -0.01 -7.09 -4.96
C LEU A 120 -1.38 -7.29 -5.62
N SER A 121 -1.68 -8.49 -6.11
CA SER A 121 -2.98 -8.78 -6.74
C SER A 121 -4.17 -8.73 -5.78
N THR A 122 -3.92 -8.90 -4.47
CA THR A 122 -4.93 -8.82 -3.41
C THR A 122 -5.07 -7.39 -2.91
N VAL A 123 -3.95 -6.73 -2.62
CA VAL A 123 -3.92 -5.35 -2.10
C VAL A 123 -4.49 -4.36 -3.11
N LEU A 124 -4.24 -4.59 -4.40
CA LEU A 124 -4.58 -3.63 -5.46
C LEU A 124 -5.95 -3.88 -6.10
N ARG A 125 -6.61 -5.00 -5.75
CA ARG A 125 -7.94 -5.34 -6.28
C ARG A 125 -9.00 -4.26 -5.99
N PRO A 126 -9.06 -3.64 -4.79
CA PRO A 126 -10.01 -2.55 -4.53
C PRO A 126 -9.70 -1.28 -5.34
N PHE A 127 -8.50 -1.17 -5.90
CA PHE A 127 -8.10 -0.10 -6.81
C PHE A 127 -8.32 -0.47 -8.30
N GLY A 128 -9.11 -1.52 -8.56
CA GLY A 128 -9.43 -1.96 -9.92
C GLY A 128 -8.33 -2.74 -10.63
N ILE A 129 -7.19 -3.03 -9.97
CA ILE A 129 -6.11 -3.83 -10.57
C ILE A 129 -6.41 -5.31 -10.38
N SER A 130 -6.67 -6.00 -11.49
CA SER A 130 -6.86 -7.42 -11.47
C SER A 130 -5.54 -8.18 -11.38
N ARG A 131 -5.63 -9.45 -11.01
CA ARG A 131 -4.48 -10.36 -11.07
C ARG A 131 -3.87 -10.40 -12.47
N ARG A 132 -4.67 -10.31 -13.53
CA ARG A 132 -4.18 -10.32 -14.92
C ARG A 132 -3.35 -9.08 -15.21
N ASP A 133 -3.86 -7.90 -14.88
CA ASP A 133 -3.15 -6.61 -15.07
C ASP A 133 -1.79 -6.60 -14.36
N LEU A 134 -1.72 -7.29 -13.22
CA LEU A 134 -0.50 -7.43 -12.47
C LEU A 134 0.56 -8.30 -13.15
N TYR A 135 0.18 -9.48 -13.64
CA TYR A 135 1.10 -10.35 -14.37
C TYR A 135 1.48 -9.76 -15.73
N ASP A 136 0.59 -9.02 -16.38
CA ASP A 136 0.89 -8.31 -17.63
C ASP A 136 1.93 -7.20 -17.40
N ALA A 137 1.78 -6.38 -16.36
CA ALA A 137 2.74 -5.32 -16.01
C ALA A 137 4.11 -5.84 -15.53
N LEU A 138 4.14 -6.95 -14.77
CA LEU A 138 5.39 -7.61 -14.38
C LEU A 138 6.03 -8.40 -15.54
N GLY A 139 5.21 -8.85 -16.50
CA GLY A 139 5.63 -9.49 -17.74
C GLY A 139 6.31 -8.50 -18.68
N ASP A 140 5.76 -7.30 -18.84
CA ASP A 140 6.33 -6.22 -19.67
C ASP A 140 7.66 -5.66 -19.11
N ALA A 141 7.87 -5.73 -17.79
CA ALA A 141 9.16 -5.37 -17.17
C ALA A 141 10.30 -6.33 -17.57
N ARG A 142 9.98 -7.55 -18.02
CA ARG A 142 10.90 -8.37 -18.81
C ARG A 142 10.65 -8.05 -20.29
N GLY A 143 11.27 -6.97 -20.76
CA GLY A 143 11.20 -6.56 -22.16
C GLY A 143 11.41 -7.71 -23.17
N PRO A 144 10.94 -7.52 -24.41
CA PRO A 144 10.75 -8.55 -25.41
C PRO A 144 12.00 -9.42 -25.52
N GLN A 145 11.83 -10.74 -25.43
CA GLN A 145 12.90 -11.65 -25.82
C GLN A 145 13.23 -11.38 -27.28
N ASN A 146 14.27 -10.58 -27.47
CA ASN A 146 15.01 -10.49 -28.70
C ASN A 146 15.57 -11.90 -28.97
N LYS A 147 14.80 -12.72 -29.67
CA LYS A 147 15.32 -13.80 -30.47
C LYS A 147 15.16 -13.42 -31.92
N GLY A 148 16.04 -12.51 -32.33
CA GLY A 148 16.66 -12.67 -33.64
C GLY A 148 17.09 -14.13 -33.79
N ARG A 149 16.45 -14.81 -34.74
CA ARG A 149 17.06 -15.93 -35.43
C ARG A 149 16.70 -15.78 -36.89
N GLU A 150 17.46 -14.92 -37.55
CA GLU A 150 17.95 -15.22 -38.88
C GLU A 150 18.56 -16.63 -38.86
N LYS A 151 18.00 -17.51 -39.68
CA LYS A 151 18.66 -18.48 -40.56
C LYS A 151 17.58 -18.81 -41.61
N GLU A 152 17.67 -18.22 -42.79
CA GLU A 152 18.37 -18.78 -43.95
C GLU A 152 17.76 -20.11 -44.39
#